data_AF-A0A7L4HAK8-F1
#
_entry.id   AF-A0A7L4HAK8-F1
#
_cell.length_a   1.000
_cell.length_b   1.000
_cell.length_c   1.000
_cell.angle_alpha   90.00
_cell.angle_beta   90.00
_cell.angle_gamma   90.00
#
_symmetry.space_group_name_H-M   'P 1'
#
loop_
_entity.id
_entity.type
_entity.pdbx_description
1 polymer ?
#
loop_
_entity_poly.entity_id
_entity_poly.type
_entity_poly.pdbx_seq_one_letter_code
_entity_poly.pdbx_strand_id
1 'polypeptide(L)'
;VFQLLQTNLFANISFAKVSAVALLGDVPIYALDPANWNIHFHWPWAQQATAEGDAEKIKSQSKFFLRNMVRYVHEMAQQAQLDYPLVVQIRAGCVLHPNRTSWGFMDVGMGGRDLVAFKVERECWELQQPSPLAELVSKSLTSNKAITGLLEHLLSISCQSHILTLCKYGRADLERKELPVATVFARTPSPDQLLLVCRVTGFYPRPISVAWLRDGQEVPPGPALNTSAILPNADLTYQLRSILAVAPHDRHSYACRVHHRSLGTRSLLIPWG
;
A
#
# COMPACT_ATOMS: atom_id res chain seq x y z
N VAL A 1 0.73 -7.48 6.61
CA VAL A 1 0.19 -6.19 7.05
C VAL A 1 -1.20 -6.03 6.46
N PHE A 2 -2.20 -5.75 7.28
CA PHE A 2 -3.49 -5.28 6.80
C PHE A 2 -3.56 -3.77 7.00
N GLN A 3 -4.04 -3.03 6.00
CA GLN A 3 -4.13 -1.58 6.05
C GLN A 3 -5.38 -1.08 5.33
N LEU A 4 -6.09 -0.16 5.98
CA LEU A 4 -7.16 0.66 5.42
C LEU A 4 -6.57 2.04 5.12
N LEU A 5 -6.68 2.46 3.87
CA LEU A 5 -6.30 3.79 3.39
C LEU A 5 -7.58 4.53 3.03
N GLN A 6 -7.95 5.51 3.82
CA GLN A 6 -9.17 6.30 3.65
C GLN A 6 -8.80 7.75 3.33
N THR A 7 -9.47 8.33 2.33
CA THR A 7 -9.36 9.74 1.95
C THR A 7 -10.75 10.37 1.96
N ASN A 8 -10.86 11.47 2.68
CA ASN A 8 -12.08 12.23 2.88
C ASN A 8 -11.87 13.63 2.33
N LEU A 9 -12.63 13.99 1.30
CA LEU A 9 -12.66 15.33 0.72
C LEU A 9 -13.92 16.04 1.18
N PHE A 10 -13.76 17.13 1.91
CA PHE A 10 -14.85 18.01 2.32
C PHE A 10 -14.80 19.24 1.42
N ALA A 11 -15.70 19.35 0.45
CA ALA A 11 -15.67 20.45 -0.52
C ALA A 11 -16.29 21.73 0.05
N ASN A 12 -17.27 21.58 0.95
CA ASN A 12 -17.94 22.64 1.68
C ASN A 12 -18.63 22.05 2.93
N ILE A 13 -19.35 22.89 3.68
CA ILE A 13 -20.04 22.49 4.92
C ILE A 13 -21.13 21.42 4.74
N SER A 14 -21.66 21.24 3.53
CA SER A 14 -22.75 20.31 3.22
C SER A 14 -22.32 19.08 2.42
N PHE A 15 -21.07 19.03 1.97
CA PHE A 15 -20.60 17.99 1.06
C PHE A 15 -19.27 17.38 1.51
N ALA A 16 -19.31 16.07 1.72
CA ALA A 16 -18.14 15.23 1.97
C ALA A 16 -18.15 14.01 1.05
N LYS A 17 -17.02 13.76 0.38
CA LYS A 17 -16.75 12.53 -0.38
C LYS A 17 -15.76 11.68 0.40
N VAL A 18 -16.19 10.49 0.78
CA VAL A 18 -15.38 9.51 1.51
C VAL A 18 -15.01 8.38 0.54
N SER A 19 -13.73 8.04 0.48
CA SER A 19 -13.23 6.90 -0.28
C SER A 19 -12.26 6.12 0.58
N ALA A 20 -12.23 4.80 0.44
CA ALA A 20 -11.28 3.98 1.17
C ALA A 20 -10.92 2.71 0.39
N VAL A 21 -9.71 2.20 0.60
CA VAL A 21 -9.27 0.89 0.12
C VAL A 21 -8.60 0.14 1.26
N ALA A 22 -8.98 -1.12 1.45
CA ALA A 22 -8.32 -2.04 2.36
C ALA A 22 -7.42 -3.00 1.59
N LEU A 23 -6.19 -3.17 2.06
CA LEU A 23 -5.16 -3.98 1.46
C LEU A 23 -4.64 -5.01 2.47
N LEU A 24 -4.38 -6.24 2.02
CA LEU A 24 -3.56 -7.22 2.73
C LEU A 24 -2.25 -7.37 1.97
N GLY A 25 -1.19 -6.75 2.49
CA GLY A 25 0.02 -6.52 1.72
C GLY A 25 -0.26 -5.59 0.55
N ASP A 26 -0.08 -6.10 -0.66
CA ASP A 26 -0.36 -5.46 -1.94
C ASP A 26 -1.68 -5.90 -2.58
N VAL A 27 -2.40 -6.85 -1.97
CA VAL A 27 -3.66 -7.36 -2.50
C VAL A 27 -4.84 -6.51 -2.01
N PRO A 28 -5.60 -5.86 -2.90
CA PRO A 28 -6.79 -5.12 -2.50
C PRO A 28 -7.90 -6.08 -2.08
N ILE A 29 -8.39 -5.92 -0.85
CA ILE A 29 -9.41 -6.78 -0.26
C ILE A 29 -10.80 -6.23 -0.56
N TYR A 30 -11.02 -4.96 -0.23
CA TYR A 30 -12.27 -4.25 -0.50
C TYR A 30 -12.03 -2.75 -0.65
N ALA A 31 -12.97 -2.08 -1.31
CA ALA A 31 -13.01 -0.64 -1.45
C ALA A 31 -14.37 -0.08 -1.02
N LEU A 32 -14.38 1.16 -0.56
CA LEU A 32 -15.59 1.88 -0.22
C LEU A 32 -16.08 2.67 -1.44
N ASP A 33 -17.35 2.46 -1.82
CA ASP A 33 -18.04 3.22 -2.84
C ASP A 33 -18.26 4.67 -2.40
N PRO A 34 -17.68 5.67 -3.09
CA PRO A 34 -17.84 7.05 -2.67
C PRO A 34 -19.27 7.60 -2.79
N ALA A 35 -20.14 6.98 -3.59
CA ALA A 35 -21.49 7.45 -3.84
C ALA A 35 -22.48 7.03 -2.74
N ASN A 36 -22.30 5.85 -2.14
CA ASN A 36 -23.28 5.27 -1.21
C ASN A 36 -22.66 4.65 0.06
N TRP A 37 -21.33 4.68 0.17
CA TRP A 37 -20.53 4.11 1.26
C TRP A 37 -20.75 2.61 1.47
N ASN A 38 -21.09 1.86 0.42
CA ASN A 38 -21.07 0.41 0.43
C ASN A 38 -19.64 -0.11 0.29
N ILE A 39 -19.38 -1.25 0.91
CA ILE A 39 -18.10 -1.96 0.78
C ILE A 39 -18.21 -2.93 -0.39
N HIS A 40 -17.36 -2.74 -1.39
CA HIS A 40 -17.21 -3.62 -2.54
C HIS A 40 -15.98 -4.52 -2.35
N PHE A 41 -16.19 -5.82 -2.29
CA PHE A 41 -15.10 -6.79 -2.18
C PHE A 41 -14.51 -7.10 -3.55
N HIS A 42 -13.18 -7.11 -3.65
CA HIS A 42 -12.48 -7.48 -4.89
C HIS A 42 -12.39 -8.99 -5.08
N TRP A 43 -12.63 -9.76 -4.01
CA TRP A 43 -12.51 -11.21 -4.01
C TRP A 43 -13.72 -11.87 -3.33
N PRO A 44 -14.27 -12.95 -3.91
CA PRO A 44 -15.32 -13.73 -3.24
C PRO A 44 -14.88 -14.28 -1.87
N TRP A 45 -13.64 -14.74 -1.77
CA TRP A 45 -13.09 -15.27 -0.51
C TRP A 45 -12.92 -14.18 0.56
N ALA A 46 -12.68 -12.93 0.16
CA ALA A 46 -12.58 -11.81 1.09
C ALA A 46 -13.95 -11.45 1.68
N GLN A 47 -15.00 -11.52 0.86
CA GLN A 47 -16.38 -11.33 1.32
C GLN A 47 -16.78 -12.40 2.35
N GLN A 48 -16.45 -13.67 2.06
CA GLN A 48 -16.68 -14.79 2.98
C GLN A 48 -15.89 -14.62 4.29
N ALA A 49 -14.60 -14.25 4.21
CA ALA A 49 -13.77 -13.98 5.38
C ALA A 49 -14.27 -12.81 6.26
N THR A 50 -15.12 -11.95 5.71
CA THR A 50 -15.72 -10.78 6.40
C THR A 50 -17.20 -11.04 6.77
N ALA A 51 -17.64 -12.29 6.75
CA ALA A 51 -18.98 -12.71 7.14
C ALA A 51 -19.04 -13.32 8.55
N GLU A 52 -17.94 -13.30 9.30
CA GLU A 52 -17.84 -13.89 10.63
C GLU A 52 -17.15 -12.94 11.62
N GLY A 53 -17.42 -13.11 12.91
CA GLY A 53 -16.73 -12.44 14.01
C GLY A 53 -16.92 -10.91 14.05
N ASP A 54 -15.91 -10.21 14.56
CA ASP A 54 -15.94 -8.73 14.67
C ASP A 54 -16.00 -8.05 13.29
N ALA A 55 -15.43 -8.68 12.25
CA ALA A 55 -15.37 -8.12 10.91
C ALA A 55 -16.78 -7.93 10.31
N GLU A 56 -17.71 -8.85 10.58
CA GLU A 56 -19.11 -8.72 10.17
C GLU A 56 -19.81 -7.55 10.87
N LYS A 57 -19.60 -7.41 12.20
CA LYS A 57 -20.16 -6.31 13.00
C LYS A 57 -19.61 -4.95 12.55
N ILE A 58 -18.31 -4.86 12.29
CA ILE A 58 -17.66 -3.65 11.79
C ILE A 58 -18.23 -3.30 10.41
N LYS A 59 -18.36 -4.28 9.52
CA LYS A 59 -18.97 -4.09 8.19
C LYS A 59 -20.40 -3.54 8.29
N SER A 60 -21.24 -4.11 9.16
CA SER A 60 -22.64 -3.68 9.31
C SER A 60 -22.77 -2.27 9.90
N GLN A 61 -21.83 -1.86 10.77
CA GLN A 61 -21.80 -0.53 11.39
C GLN A 61 -20.94 0.51 10.64
N SER A 62 -20.26 0.11 9.55
CA SER A 62 -19.33 0.96 8.80
C SER A 62 -19.90 2.34 8.43
N LYS A 63 -21.11 2.38 7.87
CA LYS A 63 -21.77 3.65 7.49
C LYS A 63 -22.07 4.54 8.69
N PHE A 64 -22.37 3.97 9.85
CA PHE A 64 -22.59 4.74 11.07
C PHE A 64 -21.28 5.40 11.53
N PHE A 65 -20.17 4.66 11.53
CA PHE A 65 -18.85 5.21 11.85
C PHE A 65 -18.44 6.33 10.88
N LEU A 66 -18.68 6.14 9.58
CA LEU A 66 -18.37 7.16 8.57
C LEU A 66 -19.18 8.45 8.78
N ARG A 67 -20.47 8.36 9.09
CA ARG A 67 -21.31 9.53 9.40
C ARG A 67 -20.78 10.31 10.61
N ASN A 68 -20.42 9.60 11.68
CA ASN A 68 -19.88 10.22 12.89
C ASN A 68 -18.52 10.88 12.64
N MET A 69 -17.66 10.26 11.82
CA MET A 69 -16.39 10.85 11.42
C MET A 69 -16.59 12.11 10.59
N VAL A 70 -17.48 12.10 9.59
CA VAL A 70 -17.80 13.28 8.77
C VAL A 70 -18.29 14.43 9.66
N ARG A 71 -19.24 14.15 10.56
CA ARG A 71 -19.75 15.15 11.52
C ARG A 71 -18.63 15.71 12.40
N TYR A 72 -17.78 14.84 12.95
CA TYR A 72 -16.66 15.24 13.79
C TYR A 72 -15.68 16.17 13.07
N VAL A 73 -15.35 15.88 11.81
CA VAL A 73 -14.45 16.75 11.03
C VAL A 73 -15.07 18.13 10.78
N HIS A 74 -16.38 18.20 10.47
CA HIS A 74 -17.07 19.49 10.34
C HIS A 74 -17.06 20.30 11.65
N GLU A 75 -17.29 19.65 12.79
CA GLU A 75 -17.23 20.28 14.11
C GLU A 75 -15.83 20.83 14.41
N MET A 76 -14.77 20.04 14.16
CA MET A 76 -13.39 20.48 14.36
C MET A 76 -13.00 21.60 13.39
N ALA A 77 -13.44 21.53 12.14
CA ALA A 77 -13.21 22.59 11.15
C ALA A 77 -13.86 23.91 11.57
N GLN A 78 -15.10 23.87 12.08
CA GLN A 78 -15.78 25.06 12.59
C GLN A 78 -15.08 25.62 13.83
N GLN A 79 -14.71 24.76 14.79
CA GLN A 79 -14.05 25.19 16.03
C GLN A 79 -12.67 25.80 15.77
N ALA A 80 -11.92 25.24 14.81
CA ALA A 80 -10.62 25.75 14.40
C ALA A 80 -10.69 26.83 13.29
N GLN A 81 -11.90 27.24 12.88
CA GLN A 81 -12.13 28.24 11.82
C GLN A 81 -11.37 27.92 10.52
N LEU A 82 -11.40 26.66 10.11
CA LEU A 82 -10.74 26.20 8.88
C LEU A 82 -11.61 26.47 7.66
N ASP A 83 -10.97 26.92 6.58
CA ASP A 83 -11.61 27.07 5.28
C ASP A 83 -11.70 25.73 4.53
N TYR A 84 -12.77 25.58 3.74
CA TYR A 84 -12.90 24.50 2.77
C TYR A 84 -12.21 24.89 1.44
N PRO A 85 -11.72 23.93 0.64
CA PRO A 85 -11.84 22.48 0.82
C PRO A 85 -10.82 21.89 1.81
N LEU A 86 -11.26 20.85 2.53
CA LEU A 86 -10.40 20.07 3.43
C LEU A 86 -10.19 18.66 2.88
N VAL A 87 -8.96 18.16 3.00
CA VAL A 87 -8.64 16.76 2.70
C VAL A 87 -8.09 16.12 3.96
N VAL A 88 -8.80 15.12 4.48
CA VAL A 88 -8.40 14.34 5.65
C VAL A 88 -8.13 12.90 5.22
N GLN A 89 -6.94 12.40 5.52
CA GLN A 89 -6.53 11.04 5.22
C GLN A 89 -6.38 10.25 6.51
N ILE A 90 -6.85 9.00 6.51
CA ILE A 90 -6.74 8.09 7.64
C ILE A 90 -6.07 6.82 7.13
N ARG A 91 -5.00 6.42 7.80
CA ARG A 91 -4.31 5.15 7.57
C ARG A 91 -4.44 4.32 8.84
N ALA A 92 -5.15 3.22 8.80
CA ALA A 92 -5.37 2.36 9.97
C ALA A 92 -5.09 0.90 9.64
N GLY A 93 -4.66 0.10 10.61
CA GLY A 93 -4.45 -1.32 10.38
C GLY A 93 -3.55 -1.97 11.41
N CYS A 94 -3.02 -3.13 11.06
CA CYS A 94 -2.09 -3.85 11.90
C CYS A 94 -1.07 -4.65 11.10
N VAL A 95 0.10 -4.80 11.69
CA VAL A 95 1.14 -5.73 11.27
C VAL A 95 1.02 -6.99 12.12
N LEU A 96 1.01 -8.16 11.47
CA LEU A 96 1.14 -9.45 12.15
C LEU A 96 2.50 -10.03 11.79
N HIS A 97 3.34 -10.25 12.79
CA HIS A 97 4.68 -10.78 12.63
C HIS A 97 4.71 -12.32 12.74
N PRO A 98 5.73 -13.00 12.19
CA PRO A 98 5.84 -14.46 12.27
C PRO A 98 5.92 -15.03 13.70
N ASN A 99 6.48 -14.26 14.64
CA ASN A 99 6.53 -14.58 16.07
C ASN A 99 5.18 -14.36 16.78
N ARG A 100 4.09 -14.10 16.04
CA ARG A 100 2.73 -13.82 16.51
C ARG A 100 2.54 -12.50 17.25
N THR A 101 3.56 -11.66 17.38
CA THR A 101 3.34 -10.29 17.86
C THR A 101 2.59 -9.50 16.80
N SER A 102 1.70 -8.62 17.25
CA SER A 102 0.99 -7.68 16.39
C SER A 102 1.34 -6.26 16.79
N TRP A 103 1.27 -5.35 15.82
CA TRP A 103 1.40 -3.93 16.06
C TRP A 103 0.30 -3.20 15.29
N GLY A 104 -0.59 -2.54 16.02
CA GLY A 104 -1.68 -1.73 15.48
C GLY A 104 -1.24 -0.30 15.22
N PHE A 105 -1.80 0.33 14.20
CA PHE A 105 -1.54 1.74 13.89
C PHE A 105 -2.80 2.44 13.39
N MET A 106 -2.93 3.73 13.71
CA MET A 106 -3.90 4.61 13.11
C MET A 106 -3.35 6.03 13.04
N ASP A 107 -3.07 6.48 11.82
CA ASP A 107 -2.50 7.78 11.51
C ASP A 107 -3.57 8.64 10.82
N VAL A 108 -3.65 9.92 11.19
CA VAL A 108 -4.54 10.89 10.58
C VAL A 108 -3.70 12.05 10.05
N GLY A 109 -3.89 12.37 8.78
CA GLY A 109 -3.28 13.51 8.11
C GLY A 109 -4.32 14.48 7.57
N MET A 110 -3.93 15.74 7.40
CA MET A 110 -4.75 16.77 6.77
C MET A 110 -3.89 17.56 5.77
N GLY A 111 -4.43 17.81 4.56
CA GLY A 111 -3.71 18.54 3.51
C GLY A 111 -2.40 17.86 3.06
N GLY A 112 -2.33 16.53 3.16
CA GLY A 112 -1.14 15.74 2.80
C GLY A 112 0.00 15.79 3.84
N ARG A 113 -0.27 16.26 5.06
CA ARG A 113 0.70 16.26 6.17
C ARG A 113 0.13 15.54 7.39
N ASP A 114 1.00 14.94 8.18
CA ASP A 114 0.61 14.21 9.39
C ASP A 114 0.02 15.18 10.44
N LEU A 115 -1.06 14.79 11.12
CA LEU A 115 -1.74 15.61 12.12
C LEU A 115 -1.64 14.97 13.50
N VAL A 116 -2.24 13.79 13.66
CA VAL A 116 -2.25 13.02 14.91
C VAL A 116 -2.16 11.52 14.62
N ALA A 117 -1.65 10.74 15.56
CA ALA A 117 -1.63 9.28 15.49
C ALA A 117 -2.12 8.68 16.81
N PHE A 118 -2.88 7.59 16.74
CA PHE A 118 -3.33 6.85 17.90
C PHE A 118 -2.23 5.91 18.41
N LYS A 119 -1.86 6.05 19.68
CA LYS A 119 -0.96 5.14 20.37
C LYS A 119 -1.78 4.09 21.11
N VAL A 120 -1.79 2.88 20.54
CA VAL A 120 -2.61 1.77 21.00
C VAL A 120 -2.29 1.42 22.46
N GLU A 121 -1.02 1.35 22.83
CA GLU A 121 -0.56 0.93 24.16
C GLU A 121 -0.92 1.94 25.26
N ARG A 122 -1.07 3.21 24.89
CA ARG A 122 -1.38 4.32 25.82
C ARG A 122 -2.84 4.75 25.74
N GLU A 123 -3.59 4.20 24.79
CA GLU A 123 -4.96 4.59 24.45
C GLU A 123 -5.15 6.11 24.31
N CYS A 124 -4.21 6.77 23.61
CA CYS A 124 -4.23 8.22 23.43
C CYS A 124 -3.84 8.64 22.01
N TRP A 125 -4.26 9.84 21.64
CA TRP A 125 -3.89 10.46 20.36
C TRP A 125 -2.72 11.41 20.56
N GLU A 126 -1.61 11.16 19.89
CA GLU A 126 -0.40 11.99 19.94
C GLU A 126 -0.26 12.86 18.70
N LEU A 127 0.27 14.06 18.89
CA LEU A 127 0.58 14.99 17.81
C LEU A 127 1.72 14.44 16.96
N GLN A 128 1.60 14.58 15.64
CA GLN A 128 2.71 14.30 14.72
C GLN A 128 3.49 15.57 14.36
N GLN A 129 2.88 16.73 14.55
CA GLN A 129 3.52 18.04 14.37
C GLN A 129 2.94 19.08 15.35
N PRO A 130 3.74 20.05 15.83
CA PRO A 130 3.23 21.15 16.64
C PRO A 130 2.26 22.01 15.83
N SER A 131 1.00 22.05 16.23
CA SER A 131 -0.04 22.86 15.59
C SER A 131 -1.23 23.03 16.53
N PRO A 132 -1.82 24.24 16.65
CA PRO A 132 -3.04 24.44 17.43
C PRO A 132 -4.19 23.50 17.04
N LEU A 133 -4.29 23.17 15.74
CA LEU A 133 -5.26 22.19 15.24
C LEU A 133 -4.95 20.78 15.73
N ALA A 134 -3.67 20.38 15.70
CA ALA A 134 -3.26 19.06 16.17
C ALA A 134 -3.50 18.89 17.68
N GLU A 135 -3.22 19.93 18.48
CA GLU A 135 -3.51 19.96 19.92
C GLU A 135 -5.01 19.84 20.20
N LEU A 136 -5.84 20.60 19.48
CA LEU A 136 -7.29 20.56 19.60
C LEU A 136 -7.84 19.16 19.31
N VAL A 137 -7.45 18.58 18.16
CA VAL A 137 -7.92 17.26 17.71
C VAL A 137 -7.41 16.15 18.64
N SER A 138 -6.11 16.16 19.00
CA SER A 138 -5.52 15.19 19.94
C SER A 138 -6.25 15.17 21.28
N LYS A 139 -6.48 16.35 21.87
CA LYS A 139 -7.20 16.47 23.14
C LYS A 139 -8.64 15.95 23.01
N SER A 140 -9.35 16.39 21.98
CA SER A 140 -10.74 16.00 21.71
C SER A 140 -10.89 14.48 21.58
N LEU A 141 -10.05 13.83 20.76
CA LEU A 141 -10.11 12.39 20.54
C LEU A 141 -9.67 11.59 21.78
N THR A 142 -8.63 12.04 22.49
CA THR A 142 -8.11 11.36 23.70
C THR A 142 -9.10 11.40 24.87
N SER A 143 -9.91 12.45 24.97
CA SER A 143 -10.96 12.56 25.99
C SER A 143 -12.13 11.60 25.76
N ASN A 144 -12.30 11.06 24.55
CA ASN A 144 -13.38 10.13 24.24
C ASN A 144 -13.00 8.67 24.54
N LYS A 145 -13.11 8.27 25.81
CA LYS A 145 -12.69 6.95 26.29
C LYS A 145 -13.42 5.76 25.65
N ALA A 146 -14.68 5.93 25.26
CA ALA A 146 -15.42 4.90 24.54
C ALA A 146 -14.80 4.63 23.16
N ILE A 147 -14.40 5.68 22.44
CA ILE A 147 -13.76 5.55 21.13
C ILE A 147 -12.33 5.03 21.26
N THR A 148 -11.53 5.52 22.22
CA THR A 148 -10.15 5.03 22.38
C THR A 148 -10.13 3.53 22.74
N GLY A 149 -11.01 3.07 23.64
CA GLY A 149 -11.10 1.64 23.97
C GLY A 149 -11.60 0.78 22.80
N LEU A 150 -12.52 1.29 21.98
CA LEU A 150 -12.92 0.60 20.74
C LEU A 150 -11.75 0.48 19.76
N LEU A 151 -10.99 1.56 19.55
CA LEU A 151 -9.85 1.55 18.64
C LEU A 151 -8.74 0.61 19.11
N GLU A 152 -8.47 0.56 20.41
CA GLU A 152 -7.53 -0.40 21.01
C GLU A 152 -7.94 -1.84 20.65
N HIS A 153 -9.18 -2.24 20.97
CA HIS A 153 -9.67 -3.60 20.68
C HIS A 153 -9.58 -3.93 19.19
N LEU A 154 -9.99 -2.98 18.33
CA LEU A 154 -9.97 -3.17 16.88
C LEU A 154 -8.56 -3.36 16.32
N LEU A 155 -7.59 -2.57 16.79
CA LEU A 155 -6.22 -2.54 16.27
C LEU A 155 -5.35 -3.65 16.89
N SER A 156 -5.56 -4.00 18.15
CA SER A 156 -4.82 -5.04 18.87
C SER A 156 -5.34 -6.45 18.59
N ILE A 157 -6.66 -6.65 18.60
CA ILE A 157 -7.30 -7.98 18.63
C ILE A 157 -8.02 -8.27 17.31
N SER A 158 -9.02 -7.46 16.94
CA SER A 158 -9.88 -7.76 15.79
C SER A 158 -9.09 -7.77 14.48
N CYS A 159 -8.15 -6.85 14.30
CA CYS A 159 -7.33 -6.78 13.09
C CYS A 159 -6.43 -8.02 12.92
N GLN A 160 -5.83 -8.54 13.99
CA GLN A 160 -5.05 -9.77 13.94
C GLN A 160 -5.91 -10.96 13.52
N SER A 161 -7.08 -11.12 14.16
CA SER A 161 -8.04 -12.17 13.81
C SER A 161 -8.46 -12.06 12.34
N HIS A 162 -8.72 -10.85 11.86
CA HIS A 162 -9.09 -10.59 10.48
C HIS A 162 -7.98 -10.98 9.47
N ILE A 163 -6.71 -10.65 9.76
CA ILE A 163 -5.58 -11.09 8.93
C ILE A 163 -5.55 -12.61 8.82
N LEU A 164 -5.67 -13.33 9.95
CA LEU A 164 -5.60 -14.79 9.97
C LEU A 164 -6.74 -15.41 9.15
N THR A 165 -7.95 -14.88 9.27
CA THR A 165 -9.10 -15.34 8.49
C THR A 165 -8.92 -15.06 6.99
N LEU A 166 -8.49 -13.85 6.61
CA LEU A 166 -8.19 -13.52 5.21
C LEU A 166 -7.11 -14.45 4.63
N CYS A 167 -6.04 -14.72 5.36
CA CYS A 167 -4.99 -15.64 4.93
C CYS A 167 -5.50 -17.08 4.78
N LYS A 168 -6.45 -17.52 5.63
CA LYS A 168 -7.06 -18.85 5.54
C LYS A 168 -7.89 -19.00 4.26
N TYR A 169 -8.76 -18.02 3.97
CA TYR A 169 -9.69 -18.08 2.83
C TYR A 169 -8.99 -17.75 1.50
N GLY A 170 -8.07 -16.77 1.50
CA GLY A 170 -7.39 -16.26 0.31
C GLY A 170 -6.07 -16.94 -0.02
N ARG A 171 -5.72 -18.06 0.62
CA ARG A 171 -4.39 -18.70 0.48
C ARG A 171 -3.94 -18.84 -0.97
N ALA A 172 -4.82 -19.34 -1.85
CA ALA A 172 -4.50 -19.57 -3.25
C ALA A 172 -4.07 -18.29 -3.98
N ASP A 173 -4.79 -17.18 -3.78
CA ASP A 173 -4.49 -15.89 -4.41
C ASP A 173 -3.31 -15.17 -3.75
N LEU A 174 -3.20 -15.25 -2.42
CA LEU A 174 -2.14 -14.58 -1.66
C LEU A 174 -0.77 -15.25 -1.89
N GLU A 175 -0.75 -16.57 -2.06
CA GLU A 175 0.46 -17.36 -2.29
C GLU A 175 0.74 -17.64 -3.77
N ARG A 176 -0.07 -17.10 -4.70
CA ARG A 176 0.10 -17.33 -6.13
C ARG A 176 1.47 -16.86 -6.62
N LYS A 177 1.90 -17.41 -7.75
CA LYS A 177 3.21 -17.15 -8.33
C LYS A 177 3.07 -16.99 -9.83
N GLU A 178 3.26 -15.78 -10.31
CA GLU A 178 3.28 -15.47 -11.74
C GLU A 178 4.71 -15.36 -12.23
N LEU A 179 5.00 -15.96 -13.39
CA LEU A 179 6.34 -15.99 -13.98
C LEU A 179 6.67 -14.63 -14.63
N PRO A 180 7.85 -14.05 -14.37
CA PRO A 180 8.29 -12.88 -15.12
C PRO A 180 8.45 -13.23 -16.60
N VAL A 181 8.03 -12.31 -17.46
CA VAL A 181 8.42 -12.28 -18.88
C VAL A 181 9.45 -11.17 -19.04
N ALA A 182 10.61 -11.50 -19.59
CA ALA A 182 11.71 -10.57 -19.78
C ALA A 182 12.07 -10.45 -21.27
N THR A 183 12.33 -9.22 -21.71
CA THR A 183 12.76 -8.90 -23.08
C THR A 183 13.94 -7.95 -23.01
N VAL A 184 14.91 -8.15 -23.90
CA VAL A 184 16.08 -7.28 -24.02
C VAL A 184 16.12 -6.67 -25.42
N PHE A 185 16.33 -5.36 -25.48
CA PHE A 185 16.47 -4.61 -26.73
C PHE A 185 17.39 -3.41 -26.53
N ALA A 186 17.89 -2.84 -27.63
CA ALA A 186 18.76 -1.68 -27.60
C ALA A 186 18.01 -0.39 -27.99
N ARG A 187 18.47 0.75 -27.46
CA ARG A 187 18.10 2.10 -27.90
C ARG A 187 19.38 2.91 -28.13
N THR A 188 19.40 3.68 -29.21
CA THR A 188 20.53 4.54 -29.62
C THR A 188 20.11 6.01 -29.56
N PRO A 189 20.21 6.67 -28.40
CA PRO A 189 19.88 8.09 -28.28
C PRO A 189 20.86 9.01 -29.03
N SER A 190 22.12 8.58 -29.21
CA SER A 190 23.12 9.26 -30.05
C SER A 190 24.07 8.22 -30.68
N PRO A 191 24.89 8.60 -31.69
CA PRO A 191 25.85 7.68 -32.30
C PRO A 191 26.85 7.05 -31.31
N ASP A 192 27.22 7.78 -30.27
CA ASP A 192 28.21 7.35 -29.27
C ASP A 192 27.59 6.65 -28.05
N GLN A 193 26.26 6.50 -28.00
CA GLN A 193 25.56 5.96 -26.84
C GLN A 193 24.62 4.82 -27.23
N LEU A 194 24.85 3.65 -26.61
CA LEU A 194 23.99 2.49 -26.73
C LEU A 194 23.40 2.14 -25.36
N LEU A 195 22.07 2.13 -25.28
CA LEU A 195 21.33 1.78 -24.07
C LEU A 195 20.70 0.42 -24.24
N LEU A 196 21.18 -0.56 -23.48
CA LEU A 196 20.55 -1.87 -23.38
C LEU A 196 19.41 -1.78 -22.38
N VAL A 197 18.22 -2.23 -22.78
CA VAL A 197 17.01 -2.15 -21.95
C VAL A 197 16.49 -3.56 -21.73
N CYS A 198 16.44 -3.97 -20.47
CA CYS A 198 15.77 -5.18 -20.02
C CYS A 198 14.41 -4.79 -19.44
N ARG A 199 13.34 -5.13 -20.14
CA ARG A 199 11.97 -4.96 -19.66
C ARG A 199 11.48 -6.28 -19.07
N VAL A 200 11.07 -6.25 -17.80
CA VAL A 200 10.52 -7.39 -17.08
C VAL A 200 9.08 -7.07 -16.69
N THR A 201 8.13 -7.96 -16.94
CA THR A 201 6.69 -7.75 -16.67
C THR A 201 5.98 -9.05 -16.31
N GLY A 202 4.77 -8.96 -15.74
CA GLY A 202 3.91 -10.12 -15.50
C GLY A 202 4.27 -10.93 -14.27
N PHE A 203 5.17 -10.45 -13.40
CA PHE A 203 5.60 -11.20 -12.22
C PHE A 203 4.78 -10.87 -10.98
N TYR A 204 4.58 -11.88 -10.14
CA TYR A 204 4.01 -11.76 -8.79
C TYR A 204 4.57 -12.90 -7.91
N PRO A 205 4.99 -12.66 -6.66
CA PRO A 205 4.83 -11.43 -5.86
C PRO A 205 5.79 -10.28 -6.23
N ARG A 206 5.60 -9.10 -5.63
CA ARG A 206 6.39 -7.89 -5.93
C ARG A 206 7.92 -8.03 -5.84
N PRO A 207 8.53 -8.75 -4.87
CA PRO A 207 9.98 -8.80 -4.74
C PRO A 207 10.67 -9.54 -5.91
N ILE A 208 11.62 -8.86 -6.56
CA ILE A 208 12.37 -9.35 -7.71
C ILE A 208 13.80 -8.80 -7.68
N SER A 209 14.75 -9.50 -8.30
CA SER A 209 16.11 -9.00 -8.53
C SER A 209 16.45 -9.09 -10.02
N VAL A 210 16.99 -8.00 -10.57
CA VAL A 210 17.36 -7.88 -11.99
C VAL A 210 18.77 -7.32 -12.07
N ALA A 211 19.66 -8.03 -12.75
CA ALA A 211 21.07 -7.69 -12.91
C ALA A 211 21.47 -7.78 -14.38
N TRP A 212 22.45 -6.96 -14.76
CA TRP A 212 23.12 -7.11 -16.05
C TRP A 212 24.39 -7.92 -15.89
N LEU A 213 24.66 -8.79 -16.85
CA LEU A 213 25.92 -9.50 -16.99
C LEU A 213 26.67 -8.95 -18.19
N ARG A 214 27.97 -8.66 -18.02
CA ARG A 214 28.94 -8.41 -19.08
C ARG A 214 29.91 -9.57 -19.10
N ASP A 215 29.97 -10.32 -20.20
CA ASP A 215 30.81 -11.53 -20.34
C ASP A 215 30.61 -12.53 -19.20
N GLY A 216 29.35 -12.69 -18.78
CA GLY A 216 28.95 -13.56 -17.68
C GLY A 216 29.19 -13.01 -16.27
N GLN A 217 29.89 -11.88 -16.12
CA GLN A 217 30.15 -11.23 -14.84
C GLN A 217 29.11 -10.16 -14.54
N GLU A 218 28.65 -10.08 -13.29
CA GLU A 218 27.64 -9.10 -12.90
C GLU A 218 28.20 -7.67 -12.93
N VAL A 219 27.48 -6.77 -13.59
CA VAL A 219 27.82 -5.35 -13.65
C VAL A 219 27.48 -4.70 -12.31
N PRO A 220 28.45 -4.08 -11.61
CA PRO A 220 28.18 -3.45 -10.33
C PRO A 220 27.28 -2.22 -10.47
N PRO A 221 26.59 -1.80 -9.40
CA PRO A 221 25.86 -0.54 -9.37
C PRO A 221 26.78 0.64 -9.73
N GLY A 222 26.29 1.55 -10.56
CA GLY A 222 27.06 2.70 -11.02
C GLY A 222 26.26 3.58 -11.98
N PRO A 223 26.81 4.72 -12.44
CA PRO A 223 26.10 5.69 -13.26
C PRO A 223 25.62 5.14 -14.62
N ALA A 224 26.25 4.07 -15.12
CA ALA A 224 25.85 3.40 -16.36
C ALA A 224 24.64 2.47 -16.18
N LEU A 225 24.33 2.05 -14.95
CA LEU A 225 23.28 1.08 -14.65
C LEU A 225 22.14 1.76 -13.88
N ASN A 226 20.94 1.73 -14.46
CA ASN A 226 19.75 2.29 -13.83
C ASN A 226 18.58 1.31 -13.89
N THR A 227 18.05 0.93 -12.73
CA THR A 227 16.84 0.09 -12.62
C THR A 227 15.69 0.95 -12.10
N SER A 228 14.59 0.97 -12.86
CA SER A 228 13.40 1.74 -12.50
C SER A 228 12.73 1.21 -11.23
N ALA A 229 11.89 2.04 -10.63
CA ALA A 229 10.91 1.56 -9.67
C ALA A 229 10.03 0.45 -10.28
N ILE A 230 9.55 -0.44 -9.41
CA ILE A 230 8.57 -1.46 -9.77
C ILE A 230 7.20 -0.80 -9.89
N LEU A 231 6.56 -0.97 -11.06
CA LEU A 231 5.25 -0.43 -11.38
C LEU A 231 4.19 -1.53 -11.37
N PRO A 232 2.95 -1.24 -10.94
CA PRO A 232 1.86 -2.21 -10.97
C PRO A 232 1.29 -2.37 -12.38
N ASN A 233 0.76 -3.57 -12.66
CA ASN A 233 -0.14 -3.85 -13.77
C ASN A 233 -1.58 -3.96 -13.27
N ALA A 234 -2.56 -3.89 -14.19
CA ALA A 234 -3.99 -3.95 -13.83
C ALA A 234 -4.43 -5.32 -13.29
N ASP A 235 -3.69 -6.39 -13.61
CA ASP A 235 -3.94 -7.78 -13.22
C ASP A 235 -3.24 -8.17 -11.90
N LEU A 236 -2.79 -7.18 -11.11
CA LEU A 236 -2.02 -7.38 -9.87
C LEU A 236 -0.69 -8.14 -10.08
N THR A 237 -0.13 -8.07 -11.27
CA THR A 237 1.29 -8.36 -11.51
C THR A 237 2.11 -7.07 -11.54
N TYR A 238 3.41 -7.20 -11.72
CA TYR A 238 4.34 -6.08 -11.70
C TYR A 238 5.19 -6.00 -12.96
N GLN A 239 5.74 -4.82 -13.19
CA GLN A 239 6.72 -4.56 -14.25
C GLN A 239 7.83 -3.63 -13.78
N LEU A 240 9.01 -3.75 -14.40
CA LEU A 240 10.14 -2.84 -14.22
C LEU A 240 11.01 -2.80 -15.47
N ARG A 241 11.92 -1.83 -15.54
CA ARG A 241 12.95 -1.76 -16.57
C ARG A 241 14.33 -1.57 -15.94
N SER A 242 15.31 -2.33 -16.40
CA SER A 242 16.72 -2.10 -16.08
C SER A 242 17.46 -1.69 -17.34
N ILE A 243 18.23 -0.61 -17.26
CA ILE A 243 18.92 0.01 -18.38
C ILE A 243 20.41 0.02 -18.09
N LEU A 244 21.21 -0.44 -19.07
CA LEU A 244 22.66 -0.38 -19.02
C LEU A 244 23.19 0.44 -20.20
N ALA A 245 23.94 1.50 -19.92
CA ALA A 245 24.68 2.26 -20.93
C ALA A 245 25.99 1.54 -21.26
N VAL A 246 26.23 1.31 -22.55
CA VAL A 246 27.44 0.64 -23.07
C VAL A 246 27.99 1.44 -24.25
N ALA A 247 29.28 1.25 -24.54
CA ALA A 247 29.90 1.86 -25.71
C ALA A 247 29.48 1.10 -26.97
N PRO A 248 29.15 1.78 -28.08
CA PRO A 248 28.93 1.11 -29.36
C PRO A 248 30.16 0.28 -29.75
N HIS A 249 29.94 -0.98 -30.12
CA HIS A 249 30.98 -1.90 -30.59
C HIS A 249 32.09 -2.25 -29.59
N ASP A 250 31.80 -2.25 -28.28
CA ASP A 250 32.77 -2.64 -27.23
C ASP A 250 33.13 -4.14 -27.20
N ARG A 251 32.55 -4.95 -28.10
CA ARG A 251 32.79 -6.40 -28.28
C ARG A 251 32.49 -7.26 -27.06
N HIS A 252 31.79 -6.71 -26.06
CA HIS A 252 31.34 -7.47 -24.91
C HIS A 252 30.01 -8.15 -25.20
N SER A 253 29.82 -9.32 -24.60
CA SER A 253 28.52 -9.98 -24.55
C SER A 253 27.73 -9.47 -23.34
N TYR A 254 26.43 -9.24 -23.53
CA TYR A 254 25.57 -8.79 -22.44
C TYR A 254 24.36 -9.69 -22.27
N ALA A 255 23.89 -9.83 -21.03
CA ALA A 255 22.64 -10.51 -20.74
C ALA A 255 21.94 -9.89 -19.54
N CYS A 256 20.61 -9.87 -19.57
CA CYS A 256 19.81 -9.56 -18.40
C CYS A 256 19.50 -10.84 -17.62
N ARG A 257 19.84 -10.86 -16.33
CA ARG A 257 19.51 -11.94 -15.40
C ARG A 257 18.40 -11.51 -14.47
N VAL A 258 17.34 -12.33 -14.40
CA VAL A 258 16.17 -12.10 -13.54
C VAL A 258 16.03 -13.24 -12.52
N HIS A 259 16.01 -12.88 -11.24
CA HIS A 259 15.70 -13.76 -10.14
C HIS A 259 14.36 -13.37 -9.52
N HIS A 260 13.47 -14.35 -9.41
CA HIS A 260 12.13 -14.15 -8.85
C HIS A 260 11.65 -15.44 -8.20
N ARG A 261 10.87 -15.34 -7.10
CA ARG A 261 10.45 -16.51 -6.32
C ARG A 261 9.63 -17.53 -7.11
N SER A 262 8.90 -17.09 -8.15
CA SER A 262 8.17 -18.01 -9.04
C SER A 262 9.07 -18.90 -9.90
N LEU A 263 10.35 -18.55 -10.06
CA LEU A 263 11.35 -19.34 -10.78
C LEU A 263 12.04 -20.39 -9.90
N GLY A 264 11.75 -20.43 -8.59
CA GLY A 264 12.42 -21.31 -7.64
C GLY A 264 13.91 -20.98 -7.53
N THR A 265 14.77 -21.96 -7.78
CA THR A 265 16.24 -21.80 -7.78
C THR A 265 16.80 -21.36 -9.13
N ARG A 266 15.96 -21.27 -10.17
CA ARG A 266 16.38 -20.88 -11.52
C ARG A 266 16.38 -19.37 -11.69
N SER A 267 17.03 -18.90 -12.75
CA SER A 267 16.97 -17.52 -13.22
C SER A 267 16.55 -17.48 -14.69
N LEU A 268 15.94 -16.38 -15.11
CA LEU A 268 15.82 -16.09 -16.55
C LEU A 268 17.10 -15.37 -16.96
N LEU A 269 17.74 -15.87 -18.02
CA LEU A 269 18.90 -15.25 -18.63
C LEU A 269 18.53 -14.87 -20.06
N ILE A 270 18.43 -13.57 -20.32
CA ILE A 270 18.01 -13.03 -21.61
C ILE A 270 19.22 -12.35 -22.24
N PRO A 271 19.91 -12.99 -23.21
CA PRO A 271 21.06 -12.38 -23.87
C PRO A 271 20.64 -11.17 -24.70
N TRP A 272 21.55 -10.20 -24.83
CA TRP A 272 21.52 -9.16 -25.84
C TRP A 272 22.48 -9.57 -26.96
N GLY A 273 21.94 -9.77 -28.16
CA GLY A 273 22.65 -10.23 -29.34
C GLY A 273 21.68 -10.43 -30.48
#